data_AF-A0A7S0C908-F1
#
_entry.id   AF-A0A7S0C908-F1
#
_cell.length_a   1.000
_cell.length_b   1.000
_cell.length_c   1.000
_cell.angle_alpha   90.00
_cell.angle_beta   90.00
_cell.angle_gamma   90.00
#
_symmetry.space_group_name_H-M   'P 1'
#
loop_
_entity.id
_entity.type
_entity.pdbx_description
1 polymer ?
#
loop_
_entity_poly.entity_id
_entity_poly.type
_entity_poly.pdbx_seq_one_letter_code
_entity_poly.pdbx_strand_id
1 'polypeptide(L)'
;LIYEGYSKINTNSTTLKCLPKPSKPLAQICRHAHKSSRTVRIILVEDMPNGKGFKKEIHNVRPGYARNFLIPQKIGVYATPEKFSLLGMLDPKKMTLAEKKAKALEEAAFLEDNAKGSQDKREADRLRIYL
;
A
#
# COMPACT_ATOMS: atom_id res chain seq x y z
N LEU A 1 -47.99 28.73 41.07
CA LEU A 1 -48.26 29.64 39.93
C LEU A 1 -46.94 29.79 39.17
N ILE A 2 -46.59 28.77 38.40
CA ILE A 2 -46.67 28.68 36.92
C ILE A 2 -45.44 29.33 36.26
N TYR A 3 -44.51 28.46 35.86
CA TYR A 3 -43.49 28.71 34.84
C TYR A 3 -44.18 28.90 33.49
N GLU A 4 -44.36 30.13 33.02
CA GLU A 4 -44.70 30.37 31.61
C GLU A 4 -44.05 31.66 31.11
N GLY A 5 -42.98 31.51 30.33
CA GLY A 5 -42.24 32.63 29.77
C GLY A 5 -41.41 32.29 28.54
N TYR A 6 -41.72 31.19 27.85
CA TYR A 6 -41.24 30.97 26.48
C TYR A 6 -42.33 31.45 25.53
N SER A 7 -42.21 32.68 25.02
CA SER A 7 -43.10 33.21 23.98
C SER A 7 -42.34 33.49 22.69
N LYS A 8 -42.38 32.48 21.83
CA LYS A 8 -42.64 32.58 20.38
C LYS A 8 -41.67 33.43 19.55
N ILE A 9 -40.69 32.71 19.03
CA ILE A 9 -39.83 33.03 17.89
C ILE A 9 -40.73 33.35 16.68
N ASN A 10 -40.48 34.50 16.07
CA ASN A 10 -41.22 35.05 14.94
C ASN A 10 -41.03 34.19 13.67
N THR A 11 -42.10 33.51 13.25
CA THR A 11 -42.16 32.74 12.01
C THR A 11 -42.55 33.64 10.85
N ASN A 12 -41.57 34.31 10.24
CA ASN A 12 -41.72 34.83 8.89
C ASN A 12 -41.05 33.87 7.92
N SER A 13 -41.89 33.01 7.35
CA SER A 13 -41.62 32.23 6.14
C SER A 13 -41.15 33.17 5.03
N THR A 14 -39.86 33.11 4.70
CA THR A 14 -39.34 33.66 3.46
C THR A 14 -38.42 32.60 2.87
N THR A 15 -39.04 31.77 2.04
CA THR A 15 -38.46 31.08 0.87
C THR A 15 -36.94 30.90 0.88
N LEU A 16 -36.54 29.63 0.99
CA LEU A 16 -35.20 29.11 0.73
C LEU A 16 -34.52 29.83 -0.45
N LYS A 17 -33.62 30.76 -0.14
CA LYS A 17 -32.46 30.98 -1.00
C LYS A 17 -31.34 30.16 -0.40
N CYS A 18 -31.25 28.90 -0.83
CA CYS A 18 -29.96 28.24 -0.84
C CYS A 18 -28.97 29.25 -1.43
N LEU A 19 -27.99 29.71 -0.64
CA LEU A 19 -26.89 30.49 -1.17
C LEU A 19 -26.41 29.74 -2.43
N PRO A 20 -26.22 30.42 -3.58
CA PRO A 20 -25.67 29.74 -4.73
C PRO A 20 -24.39 29.09 -4.25
N LYS A 21 -24.35 27.75 -4.27
CA LYS A 21 -23.11 27.01 -4.04
C LYS A 21 -22.09 27.70 -4.93
N PRO A 22 -20.91 28.10 -4.42
CA PRO A 22 -19.98 28.83 -5.26
C PRO A 22 -19.67 27.97 -6.47
N SER A 23 -20.25 28.35 -7.62
CA SER A 23 -19.98 27.75 -8.91
C SER A 23 -18.63 28.28 -9.30
N LYS A 24 -17.58 27.63 -8.78
CA LYS A 24 -16.24 27.81 -9.34
C LYS A 24 -16.38 27.72 -10.86
N PRO A 25 -15.75 28.60 -11.66
CA PRO A 25 -15.68 28.35 -13.09
C PRO A 25 -15.09 26.94 -13.27
N LEU A 26 -15.78 26.11 -14.03
CA LEU A 26 -15.45 24.70 -14.29
C LEU A 26 -13.99 24.49 -14.78
N ALA A 27 -13.31 25.57 -15.17
CA ALA A 27 -11.95 25.57 -15.71
C ALA A 27 -10.84 25.92 -14.70
N GLN A 28 -11.12 26.39 -13.47
CA GLN A 28 -10.07 26.83 -12.52
C GLN A 28 -9.99 25.97 -11.25
N ILE A 29 -10.31 24.69 -11.37
CA ILE A 29 -9.58 23.67 -10.62
C ILE A 29 -8.74 22.93 -11.64
N CYS A 30 -7.76 23.62 -12.23
CA CYS A 30 -6.60 22.94 -12.76
C CYS A 30 -5.91 22.26 -11.58
N ARG A 31 -6.44 21.10 -11.18
CA ARG A 31 -5.67 20.04 -10.54
C ARG A 31 -4.67 19.64 -11.60
N HIS A 32 -3.63 20.44 -11.82
CA HIS A 32 -2.38 19.95 -12.35
C HIS A 32 -1.91 18.96 -11.30
N ALA A 33 -2.44 17.76 -11.48
CA ALA A 33 -2.47 16.70 -10.51
C ALA A 33 -1.05 16.21 -10.45
N HIS A 34 -0.26 16.75 -9.53
CA HIS A 34 0.85 16.03 -8.96
C HIS A 34 0.23 14.78 -8.33
N LYS A 35 -0.04 13.76 -9.15
CA LYS A 35 -0.50 12.45 -8.73
C LYS A 35 0.66 11.91 -7.92
N SER A 36 0.64 12.20 -6.63
CA SER A 36 1.59 11.72 -5.66
C SER A 36 1.64 10.21 -5.81
N SER A 37 2.66 9.71 -6.49
CA SER A 37 2.95 8.29 -6.70
C SER A 37 3.44 7.62 -5.42
N ARG A 38 3.37 8.33 -4.28
CA ARG A 38 3.71 7.82 -2.97
C ARG A 38 2.89 6.57 -2.69
N THR A 39 3.60 5.50 -2.34
CA THR A 39 3.06 4.26 -1.82
C THR A 39 3.30 4.20 -0.31
N VAL A 40 2.42 3.51 0.40
CA VAL A 40 2.54 3.26 1.85
C VAL A 40 2.62 1.77 2.09
N ARG A 41 3.38 1.38 3.12
CA ARG A 41 3.50 0.00 3.56
C ARG A 41 2.43 -0.32 4.59
N ILE A 42 1.73 -1.42 4.38
CA ILE A 42 0.71 -1.94 5.30
C ILE A 42 1.01 -3.40 5.61
N ILE A 43 0.87 -3.76 6.88
CA ILE A 43 0.86 -5.14 7.36
C ILE A 43 -0.60 -5.59 7.35
N LEU A 44 -0.90 -6.69 6.67
CA LEU A 44 -2.24 -7.27 6.66
C LEU A 44 -2.51 -8.04 7.96
N VAL A 45 -3.65 -7.78 8.58
CA VAL A 45 -4.13 -8.47 9.79
C VAL A 45 -5.05 -9.63 9.43
N GLU A 46 -5.75 -9.51 8.33
CA GLU A 46 -6.68 -10.50 7.77
C GLU A 46 -6.38 -10.71 6.28
N ASP A 47 -6.89 -11.81 5.74
CA ASP A 47 -6.73 -12.12 4.32
C ASP A 47 -7.53 -11.14 3.47
N MET A 48 -6.94 -10.70 2.35
CA MET A 48 -7.60 -9.71 1.50
C MET A 48 -8.69 -10.38 0.64
N PRO A 49 -9.91 -9.80 0.52
CA PRO A 49 -11.04 -10.42 -0.18
C PRO A 49 -10.80 -10.71 -1.67
N ASN A 50 -9.83 -10.05 -2.29
CA ASN A 50 -9.49 -10.24 -3.70
C ASN A 50 -8.31 -11.21 -3.92
N GLY A 51 -7.91 -11.98 -2.89
CA GLY A 51 -6.78 -12.90 -2.96
C GLY A 51 -5.42 -12.24 -3.18
N LYS A 52 -5.31 -10.93 -2.93
CA LYS A 52 -4.10 -10.15 -3.24
C LYS A 52 -2.98 -10.27 -2.20
N GLY A 53 -3.26 -10.91 -1.07
CA GLY A 53 -2.33 -11.04 0.03
C GLY A 53 -2.94 -11.79 1.20
N PHE A 54 -2.06 -12.45 1.96
CA PHE A 54 -2.44 -13.21 3.15
C PHE A 54 -2.17 -12.40 4.42
N LYS A 55 -2.78 -12.85 5.52
CA LYS A 55 -2.51 -12.34 6.86
C LYS A 55 -1.02 -12.37 7.18
N LYS A 56 -0.55 -11.31 7.86
CA LYS A 56 0.85 -11.05 8.20
C LYS A 56 1.76 -10.84 6.97
N GLU A 57 1.23 -10.44 5.83
CA GLU A 57 2.04 -10.01 4.69
C GLU A 57 2.21 -8.48 4.66
N ILE A 58 3.32 -8.00 4.10
CA ILE A 58 3.62 -6.57 3.96
C ILE A 58 3.35 -6.16 2.51
N HIS A 59 2.35 -5.30 2.30
CA HIS A 59 2.01 -4.78 0.97
C HIS A 59 2.29 -3.29 0.80
N ASN A 60 2.77 -2.94 -0.40
CA ASN A 60 2.88 -1.57 -0.87
C ASN A 60 1.58 -1.15 -1.56
N VAL A 61 0.82 -0.27 -0.95
CA VAL A 61 -0.49 0.17 -1.44
C VAL A 61 -0.52 1.68 -1.69
N ARG A 62 -1.53 2.14 -2.44
CA ARG A 62 -1.79 3.59 -2.55
C ARG A 62 -2.36 4.10 -1.23
N PRO A 63 -1.98 5.31 -0.79
CA PRO A 63 -2.42 5.86 0.50
C PRO A 63 -3.93 6.08 0.58
N GLY A 64 -4.60 6.36 -0.55
CA GLY A 64 -6.06 6.45 -0.60
C GLY A 64 -6.76 5.13 -0.30
N TYR A 65 -6.21 4.01 -0.80
CA TYR A 65 -6.77 2.69 -0.55
C TYR A 65 -6.58 2.26 0.91
N ALA A 66 -5.40 2.55 1.47
CA ALA A 66 -5.10 2.38 2.89
C ALA A 66 -6.12 3.10 3.79
N ARG A 67 -6.31 4.41 3.59
CA ARG A 67 -7.17 5.25 4.45
C ARG A 67 -8.66 4.95 4.32
N ASN A 68 -9.13 4.69 3.11
CA ASN A 68 -10.57 4.59 2.86
C ASN A 68 -11.11 3.18 3.05
N PHE A 69 -10.26 2.15 2.88
CA PHE A 69 -10.69 0.76 2.89
C PHE A 69 -9.96 -0.08 3.94
N LEU A 70 -8.63 -0.20 3.86
CA LEU A 70 -7.91 -1.18 4.69
C LEU A 70 -7.94 -0.88 6.19
N ILE A 71 -7.80 0.39 6.57
CA ILE A 71 -7.73 0.80 7.98
C ILE A 71 -9.13 0.83 8.63
N PRO A 72 -10.17 1.44 8.03
CA PRO A 72 -11.50 1.43 8.61
C PRO A 72 -12.07 0.02 8.75
N GLN A 73 -11.77 -0.87 7.80
CA GLN A 73 -12.22 -2.27 7.82
C GLN A 73 -11.33 -3.17 8.69
N LYS A 74 -10.27 -2.65 9.31
CA LYS A 74 -9.31 -3.41 10.16
C LYS A 74 -8.58 -4.55 9.44
N ILE A 75 -8.62 -4.58 8.11
CA ILE A 75 -7.92 -5.57 7.28
C ILE A 75 -6.40 -5.37 7.34
N GLY A 76 -5.93 -4.13 7.55
CA GLY A 76 -4.50 -3.85 7.65
C GLY A 76 -4.13 -2.65 8.52
N VAL A 77 -2.88 -2.66 8.99
CA VAL A 77 -2.28 -1.66 9.87
C VAL A 77 -1.03 -1.07 9.22
N TYR A 78 -0.73 0.20 9.49
CA TYR A 78 0.51 0.82 9.02
C TYR A 78 1.75 0.06 9.50
N ALA A 79 2.70 -0.14 8.58
CA ALA A 79 3.94 -0.85 8.85
C ALA A 79 4.95 0.07 9.59
N THR A 80 4.72 0.31 10.88
CA THR A 80 5.65 1.01 11.78
C THR A 80 6.54 0.00 12.52
N PRO A 81 7.77 0.35 12.93
CA PRO A 81 8.68 -0.56 13.64
C PRO A 81 8.08 -1.11 14.95
N GLU A 82 7.25 -0.32 15.60
CA GLU A 82 6.50 -0.73 16.80
C GLU A 82 5.52 -1.86 16.47
N LYS A 83 4.75 -1.73 15.38
CA LYS A 83 3.78 -2.74 14.97
C LYS A 83 4.43 -4.05 14.55
N PHE A 84 5.61 -4.01 13.93
CA PHE A 84 6.41 -5.20 13.65
C PHE A 84 6.77 -5.95 14.94
N SER A 85 7.25 -5.24 15.95
CA SER A 85 7.64 -5.82 17.23
C SER A 85 6.44 -6.44 17.96
N LEU A 86 5.30 -5.75 17.96
CA LEU A 86 4.06 -6.25 18.57
C LEU A 86 3.51 -7.51 17.88
N LEU A 87 3.71 -7.65 16.57
CA LEU A 87 3.24 -8.79 15.78
C LEU A 87 4.28 -9.93 15.68
N GLY A 88 5.47 -9.76 16.26
CA GLY A 88 6.57 -10.72 16.19
C GLY A 88 7.16 -10.87 14.79
N MET A 89 7.14 -9.81 13.99
CA MET A 89 7.60 -9.80 12.60
C MET A 89 8.89 -9.00 12.44
N LEU A 90 9.75 -9.41 11.51
CA LEU A 90 10.95 -8.66 11.14
C LEU A 90 10.63 -7.66 10.01
N ASP A 91 11.13 -6.42 10.11
CA ASP A 91 10.97 -5.44 9.03
C ASP A 91 11.98 -5.76 7.90
N PRO A 92 11.53 -6.08 6.67
CA PRO A 92 12.42 -6.40 5.55
C PRO A 92 13.33 -5.22 5.17
N LYS A 93 12.99 -3.98 5.55
CA LYS A 93 13.87 -2.83 5.33
C LYS A 93 15.02 -2.73 6.33
N LYS A 94 14.85 -3.27 7.54
CA LYS A 94 15.92 -3.27 8.56
C LYS A 94 17.01 -4.29 8.26
N MET A 95 16.76 -5.22 7.34
CA MET A 95 17.79 -6.11 6.83
C MET A 95 18.97 -5.28 6.35
N THR A 96 20.12 -5.47 7.01
CA THR A 96 21.25 -4.55 6.88
C THR A 96 21.78 -4.59 5.44
N LEU A 97 22.41 -3.50 5.01
CA LEU A 97 23.09 -3.47 3.71
C LEU A 97 24.10 -4.63 3.57
N ALA A 98 24.73 -5.03 4.69
CA ALA A 98 25.65 -6.16 4.73
C ALA A 98 24.96 -7.49 4.40
N GLU A 99 23.82 -7.78 5.05
CA GLU A 99 23.05 -9.01 4.79
C GLU A 99 22.51 -9.07 3.35
N LYS A 100 22.09 -7.93 2.79
CA LYS A 100 21.64 -7.88 1.39
C LYS A 100 22.78 -8.15 0.41
N LYS A 101 23.97 -7.60 0.68
CA LYS A 101 25.16 -7.87 -0.13
C LYS A 101 25.58 -9.34 -0.05
N ALA A 102 25.55 -9.93 1.14
CA ALA A 102 25.87 -11.35 1.33
C ALA A 102 24.94 -12.25 0.52
N LYS A 103 23.61 -12.02 0.60
CA LYS A 103 22.63 -12.77 -0.20
C LYS A 103 22.84 -12.62 -1.71
N ALA A 104 23.13 -11.41 -2.18
CA ALA A 104 23.36 -11.17 -3.60
C ALA A 104 24.60 -11.90 -4.13
N LEU A 105 25.67 -12.02 -3.31
CA LEU A 105 26.87 -12.78 -3.68
C LEU A 105 26.60 -14.29 -3.74
N GLU A 106 25.83 -14.82 -2.78
CA GLU A 106 25.46 -16.23 -2.73
C GLU A 106 24.57 -16.61 -3.94
N GLU A 107 23.58 -15.77 -4.27
CA GLU A 107 22.73 -15.96 -5.44
C GLU A 107 23.54 -15.92 -6.76
N ALA A 108 24.54 -15.03 -6.86
CA ALA A 108 25.42 -14.95 -8.03
C ALA A 108 26.27 -16.21 -8.21
N ALA A 109 26.86 -16.73 -7.12
CA ALA A 109 27.65 -17.96 -7.16
C ALA A 109 26.78 -19.16 -7.61
N PHE A 110 25.56 -19.28 -7.06
CA PHE A 110 24.62 -20.34 -7.44
C PHE A 110 24.24 -20.31 -8.93
N LEU A 111 24.04 -19.11 -9.49
CA LEU A 111 23.74 -18.95 -10.92
C LEU A 111 24.93 -19.32 -11.80
N GLU A 112 26.16 -19.01 -11.37
CA GLU A 112 27.38 -19.35 -12.08
C GLU A 112 27.57 -20.88 -12.17
N ASP A 113 27.34 -21.60 -11.08
CA ASP A 113 27.46 -23.06 -11.05
C ASP A 113 26.41 -23.74 -11.96
N ASN A 114 25.16 -23.25 -11.95
CA ASN A 114 24.13 -23.75 -12.85
C ASN A 114 24.43 -23.43 -14.33
N ALA A 115 25.00 -22.25 -14.60
CA ALA A 115 25.38 -21.85 -15.94
C ALA A 115 26.49 -22.77 -16.49
N LYS A 116 27.56 -23.02 -15.71
CA LYS A 116 28.65 -23.93 -16.07
C LYS A 116 28.13 -25.34 -16.36
N GLY A 117 27.35 -25.92 -15.43
CA GLY A 117 26.78 -27.25 -15.64
C GLY A 117 25.84 -27.37 -16.86
N SER A 118 25.26 -26.25 -17.33
CA SER A 118 24.51 -26.22 -18.59
C SER A 118 25.40 -26.13 -19.83
N GLN A 119 26.53 -25.43 -19.75
CA GLN A 119 27.52 -25.34 -20.83
C GLN A 119 28.20 -26.69 -21.03
N ASP A 120 28.62 -27.36 -19.94
CA ASP A 120 29.30 -28.65 -19.98
C ASP A 120 28.46 -29.72 -20.71
N LYS A 121 27.14 -29.75 -20.45
CA LYS A 121 26.21 -30.68 -21.13
C LYS A 121 26.07 -30.36 -22.62
N ARG A 122 25.94 -29.08 -22.98
CA ARG A 122 25.83 -28.63 -24.38
C ARG A 122 27.11 -28.91 -25.16
N GLU A 123 28.27 -28.73 -24.53
CA GLU A 123 29.57 -29.01 -25.13
C GLU A 123 29.77 -30.52 -25.31
N ALA A 124 29.40 -31.33 -24.31
CA ALA A 124 29.40 -32.79 -24.43
C ALA A 124 28.49 -33.28 -25.59
N ASP A 125 27.28 -32.73 -25.72
CA ASP A 125 26.36 -33.06 -26.82
C ASP A 125 26.96 -32.70 -28.19
N ARG A 126 27.66 -31.56 -28.29
CA ARG A 126 28.36 -31.15 -29.52
C ARG A 126 29.48 -32.11 -29.89
N LEU A 127 30.34 -32.46 -28.93
CA LEU A 127 31.49 -33.35 -29.19
C LEU A 127 31.04 -34.76 -29.60
N ARG A 128 29.92 -35.24 -29.07
CA ARG A 128 29.32 -36.54 -29.44
C ARG A 128 28.97 -36.65 -30.93
N ILE A 129 28.69 -35.55 -31.62
CA ILE A 129 28.37 -35.57 -33.06
C ILE A 129 29.63 -35.86 -33.91
N TYR A 130 30.82 -35.56 -33.39
CA TYR A 130 32.08 -35.62 -34.14
C TYR A 130 32.91 -36.88 -33.88
N LEU A 131 32.51 -37.73 -32.93
CA LEU A 131 33.15 -39.01 -32.57
C LEU A 131 32.27 -40.18 -33.00
#